data_AF-A0A453DUR4-F1
#
_entry.id   AF-A0A453DUR4-F1
#
_cell.length_a   1.000
_cell.length_b   1.000
_cell.length_c   1.000
_cell.angle_alpha   90.00
_cell.angle_beta   90.00
_cell.angle_gamma   90.00
#
_symmetry.space_group_name_H-M   'P 1'
#
loop_
_entity.id
_entity.type
_entity.pdbx_description
1 polymer ?
#
loop_
_entity_poly.entity_id
_entity_poly.type
_entity_poly.pdbx_seq_one_letter_code
_entity_poly.pdbx_strand_id
1 'polypeptide(L)'
;VIYTDEEAYWRLRGTQNWVLKGGANTAYFQAIANGRRRRKSIPLLWDEVTLLQRPEDIQAHVDGFYRDLFSASPRGGLSLAQDIWPAHSCVSPADNAALTAPFSEAEVWAAIKGMNPSSAHGRDGLPVKLFQSFWEVIKPEVMALFDEFFVGSINLARLNFGVITLIPKVTGASDIR
;
A
#
# COMPACT_ATOMS: atom_id res chain seq x y z
N VAL A 1 32.46 1.71 9.89
CA VAL A 1 32.59 0.86 11.10
C VAL A 1 32.05 1.58 12.34
N ILE A 2 32.58 2.74 12.73
CA ILE A 2 32.06 3.48 13.91
C ILE A 2 30.58 3.89 13.76
N TYR A 3 30.19 4.45 12.62
CA TYR A 3 28.79 4.85 12.37
C TYR A 3 27.82 3.65 12.30
N THR A 4 28.27 2.50 11.80
CA THR A 4 27.43 1.30 11.68
C THR A 4 27.16 0.66 13.05
N ASP A 5 28.17 0.67 13.94
CA ASP A 5 28.02 0.14 15.30
C ASP A 5 27.16 1.08 16.17
N GLU A 6 27.31 2.39 15.97
CA GLU A 6 26.51 3.40 16.65
C GLU A 6 25.03 3.37 16.20
N GLU A 7 24.77 3.23 14.90
CA GLU A 7 23.41 3.03 14.37
C GLU A 7 22.77 1.73 14.88
N ALA A 8 23.54 0.63 14.93
CA ALA A 8 23.08 -0.64 15.48
C ALA A 8 22.75 -0.52 16.98
N TYR A 9 23.61 0.18 17.75
CA TYR A 9 23.39 0.46 19.16
C TYR A 9 22.13 1.29 19.40
N TRP A 10 21.92 2.38 18.65
CA TRP A 10 20.74 3.22 18.78
C TRP A 10 19.46 2.53 18.29
N ARG A 11 19.53 1.71 17.23
CA ARG A 11 18.41 0.84 16.83
C ARG A 11 18.05 -0.13 17.94
N LEU A 12 19.03 -0.83 18.52
CA LEU A 12 18.79 -1.80 19.59
C LEU A 12 18.15 -1.12 20.81
N ARG A 13 18.70 0.03 21.23
CA ARG A 13 18.21 0.80 22.37
C ARG A 13 16.83 1.44 22.13
N GLY A 14 16.57 1.89 20.90
CA GLY A 14 15.26 2.39 20.48
C GLY A 14 14.20 1.29 20.50
N THR A 15 14.52 0.12 19.93
CA THR A 15 13.66 -1.07 19.96
C THR A 15 13.41 -1.53 21.40
N GLN A 16 14.44 -1.59 22.24
CA GLN A 16 14.31 -1.99 23.65
C GLN A 16 13.43 -1.02 24.45
N ASN A 17 13.64 0.30 24.31
CA ASN A 17 12.80 1.29 24.98
C ASN A 17 11.35 1.23 24.48
N TRP A 18 11.13 1.00 23.19
CA TRP A 18 9.79 0.83 22.63
C TRP A 18 9.09 -0.43 23.16
N VAL A 19 9.80 -1.56 23.23
CA VAL A 19 9.27 -2.82 23.79
C VAL A 19 8.92 -2.66 25.28
N LEU A 20 9.80 -2.03 26.06
CA LEU A 20 9.62 -1.90 27.52
C LEU A 20 8.63 -0.81 27.92
N LYS A 21 8.58 0.31 27.18
CA LYS A 21 7.84 1.52 27.59
C LYS A 21 6.80 2.00 26.58
N GLY A 22 6.80 1.45 25.37
CA GLY A 22 5.88 1.84 24.29
C GLY A 22 4.52 1.16 24.33
N GLY A 23 4.39 0.02 25.03
CA GLY A 23 3.12 -0.72 25.14
C GLY A 23 2.11 -0.14 26.14
N ALA A 24 2.54 0.78 27.00
CA ALA A 24 1.70 1.46 27.98
C ALA A 24 1.76 2.98 27.78
N ASN A 25 0.80 3.71 28.35
CA ASN A 25 0.74 5.18 28.31
C ASN A 25 1.84 5.84 29.18
N THR A 26 3.10 5.66 28.80
CA THR A 26 4.27 6.22 29.50
C THR A 26 4.66 7.58 28.92
N ALA A 27 5.42 8.37 29.69
CA ALA A 27 6.01 9.60 29.19
C ALA A 27 6.88 9.39 27.94
N TYR A 28 7.57 8.24 27.84
CA TYR A 28 8.35 7.86 26.67
C TYR A 28 7.46 7.65 25.44
N PHE A 29 6.37 6.88 25.59
CA PHE A 29 5.40 6.66 24.51
C PHE A 29 4.79 8.00 24.05
N GLN A 30 4.36 8.84 24.98
CA GLN A 30 3.77 10.15 24.68
C GLN A 30 4.77 11.09 23.99
N ALA A 31 6.03 11.12 24.41
CA ALA A 31 7.07 11.93 23.75
C ALA A 31 7.27 11.50 22.29
N ILE A 32 7.35 10.19 22.02
CA ILE A 32 7.48 9.65 20.66
C ILE A 32 6.21 9.93 19.85
N ALA A 33 5.02 9.71 20.41
CA ALA A 33 3.75 9.94 19.74
C ALA A 33 3.56 11.41 19.37
N ASN A 34 3.84 12.33 20.30
CA ASN A 34 3.80 13.77 20.05
C ASN A 34 4.84 14.22 19.02
N GLY A 35 6.06 13.68 19.08
CA GLY A 35 7.09 13.94 18.07
C GLY A 35 6.67 13.48 16.67
N ARG A 36 6.06 12.30 16.57
CA ARG A 36 5.49 11.79 15.30
C ARG A 36 4.33 12.64 14.83
N ARG A 37 3.40 13.01 15.73
CA ARG A 37 2.26 13.89 15.42
C ARG A 37 2.74 15.22 14.86
N ARG A 38 3.74 15.85 15.47
CA ARG A 38 4.28 17.14 15.00
C ARG A 38 4.90 17.05 13.61
N ARG A 39 5.60 15.95 13.28
CA ARG A 39 6.21 15.76 11.95
C ARG A 39 5.23 15.34 10.87
N LYS A 40 4.16 14.64 11.24
CA LYS A 40 3.16 14.12 10.29
C LYS A 40 1.92 15.00 10.15
N SER A 41 1.75 15.97 11.03
CA SER A 41 0.67 16.94 10.94
C SER A 41 0.89 17.83 9.72
N ILE A 42 -0.16 18.03 8.94
CA ILE A 42 -0.20 18.97 7.81
C ILE A 42 -1.09 20.13 8.28
N PRO A 43 -0.52 21.16 8.95
CA PRO A 43 -1.30 22.26 9.49
C PRO A 43 -1.77 23.24 8.41
N LEU A 44 -1.16 23.17 7.23
CA LEU A 44 -1.40 24.04 6.10
C LEU A 44 -1.08 23.33 4.80
N LEU A 45 -1.85 23.62 3.75
CA LEU A 45 -1.67 23.06 2.41
C LEU A 45 -2.09 24.10 1.37
N TRP A 46 -1.36 24.22 0.27
CA TRP A 46 -1.68 25.09 -0.84
C TRP A 46 -2.54 24.37 -1.88
N ASP A 47 -3.65 25.00 -2.25
CA ASP A 47 -4.48 24.65 -3.41
C ASP A 47 -4.15 25.60 -4.56
N GLU A 48 -2.92 25.46 -5.10
CA GLU A 48 -2.25 26.25 -6.16
C GLU A 48 -2.17 27.78 -5.96
N VAL A 49 -3.28 28.41 -5.58
CA VAL A 49 -3.50 29.84 -5.40
C VAL A 49 -3.85 30.17 -3.95
N THR A 50 -4.53 29.26 -3.22
CA THR A 50 -5.07 29.55 -1.88
C THR A 50 -4.40 28.71 -0.80
N LEU A 51 -4.05 29.35 0.33
CA LEU A 51 -3.54 28.64 1.52
C LEU A 51 -4.70 28.09 2.34
N LEU A 52 -4.80 26.78 2.44
CA LEU A 52 -5.76 26.07 3.29
C LEU A 52 -5.16 25.86 4.68
N GLN A 53 -5.90 26.25 5.72
CA GLN A 53 -5.48 26.10 7.12
C GLN A 53 -6.49 25.32 7.96
N ARG A 54 -7.75 25.24 7.52
CA ARG A 54 -8.79 24.48 8.22
C ARG A 54 -8.66 23.01 7.85
N PRO A 55 -8.66 22.08 8.82
CA PRO A 55 -8.58 20.65 8.55
C PRO A 55 -9.62 20.15 7.55
N GLU A 56 -10.83 20.70 7.58
CA GLU A 56 -11.93 20.33 6.67
C GLU A 56 -11.63 20.72 5.23
N ASP A 57 -11.05 21.90 5.00
CA ASP A 57 -10.67 22.37 3.67
C ASP A 57 -9.50 21.55 3.11
N ILE A 58 -8.51 21.27 3.95
CA ILE A 58 -7.36 20.42 3.59
C ILE A 58 -7.87 19.03 3.20
N GLN A 59 -8.77 18.44 3.98
CA GLN A 59 -9.35 17.14 3.68
C GLN A 59 -10.13 17.16 2.35
N ALA A 60 -10.98 18.17 2.14
CA ALA A 60 -11.76 18.29 0.91
C ALA A 60 -10.86 18.44 -0.34
N HIS A 61 -9.79 19.23 -0.24
CA HIS A 61 -8.82 19.41 -1.31
C HIS A 61 -8.07 18.09 -1.64
N VAL A 62 -7.62 17.37 -0.62
CA VAL A 62 -6.95 16.07 -0.78
C VAL A 62 -7.88 15.03 -1.39
N ASP A 63 -9.11 14.95 -0.88
CA ASP A 63 -10.12 14.02 -1.38
C ASP A 63 -10.48 14.33 -2.85
N GLY A 64 -10.62 15.61 -3.20
CA GLY A 64 -10.84 16.06 -4.58
C GLY A 64 -9.69 15.68 -5.50
N PHE A 65 -8.46 16.03 -5.11
CA PHE A 65 -7.25 15.73 -5.88
C PHE A 65 -7.11 14.24 -6.20
N TYR A 66 -7.21 13.37 -5.18
CA TYR A 66 -7.07 11.93 -5.40
C TYR A 66 -8.29 11.31 -6.08
N ARG A 67 -9.50 11.84 -5.87
CA ARG A 67 -10.67 11.42 -6.62
C ARG A 67 -10.47 11.67 -8.10
N ASP A 68 -9.99 12.85 -8.48
CA ASP A 68 -9.74 13.20 -9.88
C ASP A 68 -8.60 12.35 -10.45
N LEU A 69 -7.52 12.16 -9.67
CA LEU A 69 -6.38 11.33 -10.05
C LEU A 69 -6.75 9.86 -10.30
N PHE A 70 -7.63 9.30 -9.48
CA PHE A 70 -8.09 7.91 -9.60
C PHE A 70 -9.37 7.75 -10.43
N SER A 71 -9.96 8.85 -10.90
CA SER A 71 -11.10 8.79 -11.82
C SER A 71 -10.62 8.55 -13.24
N ALA A 72 -11.29 7.64 -13.93
CA ALA A 72 -11.00 7.41 -15.34
C ALA A 72 -11.34 8.68 -16.14
N SER A 73 -10.36 9.25 -16.83
CA SER A 73 -10.65 10.28 -17.83
C SER A 73 -11.51 9.66 -18.95
N PRO A 74 -12.53 10.38 -19.47
CA PRO A 74 -13.27 9.92 -20.62
C PRO A 74 -12.30 9.58 -21.74
N ARG A 75 -12.35 8.35 -22.26
CA ARG A 75 -11.58 8.00 -23.45
C ARG A 75 -12.10 8.91 -24.56
N GLY A 76 -11.27 9.83 -25.06
CA GLY A 76 -11.54 10.46 -26.35
C GLY A 76 -11.79 9.35 -27.35
N GLY A 77 -12.79 9.48 -28.23
CA GLY A 77 -13.32 8.41 -29.09
C GLY A 77 -12.36 7.77 -30.10
N LEU A 78 -11.05 7.88 -29.88
CA LEU A 78 -9.99 7.17 -30.55
C LEU A 78 -9.88 5.75 -29.96
N SER A 79 -10.20 4.75 -30.77
CA SER A 79 -9.82 3.37 -30.52
C SER A 79 -8.61 3.03 -31.39
N LEU A 80 -7.70 2.21 -30.87
CA LEU A 80 -6.70 1.55 -31.72
C LEU A 80 -7.44 0.64 -32.71
N ALA A 81 -6.96 0.59 -33.95
CA ALA A 81 -7.44 -0.35 -34.94
C ALA A 81 -7.07 -1.79 -34.51
N GLN A 82 -7.94 -2.76 -34.76
CA GLN A 82 -7.75 -4.15 -34.31
C GLN A 82 -6.50 -4.80 -34.91
N ASP A 83 -6.03 -4.30 -36.03
CA ASP A 83 -4.90 -4.78 -36.82
C ASP A 83 -3.64 -3.90 -36.67
N ILE A 84 -3.61 -3.01 -35.67
CA ILE A 84 -2.46 -2.11 -35.45
C ILE A 84 -1.17 -2.88 -35.14
N TRP A 85 -1.28 -4.08 -34.58
CA TRP A 85 -0.14 -4.91 -34.22
C TRP A 85 0.09 -6.00 -35.28
N PRO A 86 1.31 -6.15 -35.81
CA PRO A 86 1.63 -7.28 -36.66
C PRO A 86 1.59 -8.58 -35.84
N ALA A 87 1.29 -9.70 -36.49
CA ALA A 87 1.01 -10.98 -35.82
C ALA A 87 2.11 -11.46 -34.86
N HIS A 88 3.39 -11.13 -35.11
CA HIS A 88 4.52 -11.47 -34.25
C HIS A 88 4.59 -10.65 -32.95
N SER A 89 3.87 -9.53 -32.89
CA SER A 89 3.74 -8.69 -31.70
C SER A 89 2.47 -8.99 -30.91
N CYS A 90 1.62 -9.88 -31.42
CA CYS A 90 0.43 -10.35 -30.72
C CYS A 90 0.78 -11.52 -29.79
N VAL A 91 0.10 -11.59 -28.65
CA VAL A 91 0.18 -12.73 -27.74
C VAL A 91 -0.23 -14.00 -28.50
N SER A 92 0.62 -15.04 -28.45
CA SER A 92 0.31 -16.28 -29.16
C SER A 92 -0.89 -16.99 -28.51
N PRO A 93 -1.61 -17.87 -29.21
CA PRO A 93 -2.68 -18.64 -28.61
C PRO A 93 -2.21 -19.47 -27.39
N ALA A 94 -0.98 -19.96 -27.42
CA ALA A 94 -0.38 -20.70 -26.32
C ALA A 94 -0.10 -19.80 -25.11
N ASP A 95 0.46 -18.61 -25.34
CA ASP A 95 0.70 -17.63 -24.28
C ASP A 95 -0.62 -17.13 -23.69
N ASN A 96 -1.63 -16.89 -24.53
CA ASN A 96 -2.94 -16.46 -24.06
C ASN A 96 -3.57 -17.52 -23.17
N ALA A 97 -3.52 -18.80 -23.59
CA ALA A 97 -4.00 -19.91 -22.76
C ALA A 97 -3.28 -20.01 -21.42
N ALA A 98 -1.97 -19.76 -21.38
CA ALA A 98 -1.19 -19.72 -20.14
C ALA A 98 -1.54 -18.51 -19.26
N LEU A 99 -1.69 -17.31 -19.85
CA LEU A 99 -2.03 -16.07 -19.14
C LEU A 99 -3.45 -16.09 -18.55
N THR A 100 -4.35 -16.87 -19.15
CA THR A 100 -5.73 -17.03 -18.68
C THR A 100 -5.97 -18.33 -17.92
N ALA A 101 -4.91 -19.06 -17.55
CA ALA A 101 -5.05 -20.29 -16.78
C ALA A 101 -5.45 -19.99 -15.31
N PRO A 102 -6.08 -20.94 -14.60
CA PRO A 102 -6.31 -20.83 -13.17
C PRO A 102 -5.01 -20.70 -12.38
N PHE A 103 -5.06 -20.02 -11.24
CA PHE A 103 -3.90 -19.82 -10.37
C PHE A 103 -3.45 -21.15 -9.75
N SER A 104 -2.17 -21.48 -9.90
CA SER A 104 -1.59 -22.62 -9.21
C SER A 104 -1.14 -22.27 -7.79
N GLU A 105 -1.15 -23.25 -6.88
CA GLU A 105 -0.62 -23.07 -5.51
C GLU A 105 0.84 -22.57 -5.54
N ALA A 106 1.65 -23.07 -6.47
CA ALA A 106 3.04 -22.69 -6.60
C ALA A 106 3.21 -21.21 -6.97
N GLU A 107 2.38 -20.68 -7.88
CA GLU A 107 2.40 -19.26 -8.26
C GLU A 107 1.97 -18.36 -7.11
N VAL A 108 0.86 -18.71 -6.45
CA VAL A 108 0.33 -17.95 -5.30
C VAL A 108 1.35 -17.95 -4.16
N TRP A 109 1.96 -19.11 -3.88
CA TRP A 109 2.97 -19.22 -2.84
C TRP A 109 4.24 -18.44 -3.17
N ALA A 110 4.71 -18.49 -4.43
CA ALA A 110 5.86 -17.72 -4.87
C ALA A 110 5.63 -16.21 -4.68
N ALA A 111 4.43 -15.72 -4.99
CA ALA A 111 4.05 -14.34 -4.78
C ALA A 111 4.07 -13.96 -3.28
N ILE A 112 3.44 -14.75 -2.41
CA ILE A 112 3.40 -14.51 -0.95
C ILE A 112 4.82 -14.55 -0.34
N LYS A 113 5.65 -15.51 -0.78
CA LYS A 113 7.03 -15.64 -0.32
C LYS A 113 7.92 -14.48 -0.78
N GLY A 114 7.62 -13.90 -1.95
CA GLY A 114 8.32 -12.73 -2.48
C GLY A 114 7.98 -11.41 -1.79
N MET A 115 6.89 -11.35 -1.01
CA MET A 115 6.49 -10.14 -0.29
C MET A 115 7.46 -9.81 0.86
N ASN A 116 7.72 -8.51 1.07
CA ASN A 116 8.53 -8.06 2.20
C ASN A 116 7.82 -8.39 3.53
N PRO A 117 8.43 -9.19 4.43
CA PRO A 117 7.80 -9.58 5.69
C PRO A 117 7.51 -8.42 6.65
N SER A 118 8.21 -7.29 6.47
CA SER A 118 8.09 -6.07 7.29
C SER A 118 7.23 -4.99 6.65
N SER A 119 6.52 -5.32 5.56
CA SER A 119 5.55 -4.42 4.95
C SER A 119 4.47 -4.00 5.95
N ALA A 120 3.92 -2.81 5.74
CA ALA A 120 2.80 -2.32 6.53
C ALA A 120 1.62 -3.29 6.40
N HIS A 121 0.98 -3.58 7.54
CA HIS A 121 -0.21 -4.40 7.61
C HIS A 121 -1.36 -3.72 6.86
N GLY A 122 -2.25 -4.54 6.29
CA GLY A 122 -3.52 -4.05 5.77
C GLY A 122 -4.42 -3.54 6.90
N ARG A 123 -5.65 -3.18 6.53
CA ARG A 123 -6.69 -2.77 7.50
C ARG A 123 -7.08 -3.91 8.46
N ASP A 124 -6.79 -5.14 8.06
CA ASP A 124 -6.94 -6.38 8.83
C ASP A 124 -5.92 -6.53 9.97
N GLY A 125 -4.81 -5.78 9.92
CA GLY A 125 -3.72 -5.90 10.88
C GLY A 125 -2.88 -7.16 10.75
N LEU A 126 -3.05 -7.94 9.67
CA LEU A 126 -2.33 -9.21 9.49
C LEU A 126 -0.99 -8.99 8.78
N PRO A 127 0.15 -9.43 9.36
CA PRO A 127 1.44 -9.24 8.72
C PRO A 127 1.62 -10.22 7.57
N VAL A 128 2.36 -9.82 6.54
CA VAL A 128 2.86 -10.73 5.51
C VAL A 128 3.56 -11.95 6.13
N LYS A 129 4.30 -11.74 7.22
CA LYS A 129 5.00 -12.82 7.95
C LYS A 129 4.05 -13.92 8.45
N LEU A 130 2.80 -13.60 8.76
CA LEU A 130 1.80 -14.57 9.18
C LEU A 130 1.50 -15.55 8.04
N PHE A 131 1.18 -15.04 6.85
CA PHE A 131 0.94 -15.87 5.66
C PHE A 131 2.16 -16.71 5.29
N GLN A 132 3.36 -16.15 5.40
CA GLN A 132 4.61 -16.87 5.12
C GLN A 132 4.90 -17.99 6.13
N SER A 133 4.53 -17.80 7.40
CA SER A 133 4.87 -18.76 8.47
C SER A 133 3.81 -19.85 8.62
N PHE A 134 2.55 -19.53 8.31
CA PHE A 134 1.40 -20.41 8.48
C PHE A 134 0.76 -20.82 7.15
N TRP A 135 1.54 -20.79 6.06
CA TRP A 135 1.05 -21.12 4.71
C TRP A 135 0.30 -22.46 4.69
N GLU A 136 0.88 -23.52 5.26
CA GLU A 136 0.24 -24.85 5.26
C GLU A 136 -1.13 -24.88 5.94
N VAL A 137 -1.39 -23.95 6.86
CA VAL A 137 -2.68 -23.85 7.57
C VAL A 137 -3.66 -22.97 6.80
N ILE A 138 -3.19 -21.88 6.20
CA ILE A 138 -4.02 -20.83 5.56
C ILE A 138 -4.23 -21.07 4.06
N LYS A 139 -3.41 -21.94 3.44
CA LYS A 139 -3.46 -22.21 2.00
C LYS A 139 -4.83 -22.65 1.49
N PRO A 140 -5.64 -23.47 2.19
CA PRO A 140 -6.93 -23.90 1.63
C PRO A 140 -7.87 -22.71 1.42
N GLU A 141 -7.93 -21.78 2.37
CA GLU A 141 -8.76 -20.59 2.30
C GLU A 141 -8.23 -19.59 1.25
N VAL A 142 -6.91 -19.43 1.16
CA VAL A 142 -6.30 -18.55 0.15
C VAL A 142 -6.53 -19.10 -1.26
N MET A 143 -6.36 -20.40 -1.48
CA MET A 143 -6.61 -21.00 -2.80
C MET A 143 -8.09 -20.91 -3.18
N ALA A 144 -9.01 -21.18 -2.26
CA ALA A 144 -10.45 -21.00 -2.52
C ALA A 144 -10.79 -19.55 -2.93
N LEU A 145 -10.16 -18.56 -2.30
CA LEU A 145 -10.31 -17.15 -2.68
C LEU A 145 -9.87 -16.88 -4.13
N PHE A 146 -8.72 -17.43 -4.55
CA PHE A 146 -8.21 -17.27 -5.91
C PHE A 146 -9.07 -18.00 -6.94
N ASP A 147 -9.64 -19.16 -6.59
CA ASP A 147 -10.57 -19.89 -7.45
C ASP A 147 -11.87 -19.11 -7.67
N GLU A 148 -12.46 -18.54 -6.61
CA GLU A 148 -13.64 -17.67 -6.71
C GLU A 148 -13.34 -16.38 -7.49
N PHE A 149 -12.14 -15.83 -7.32
CA PHE A 149 -11.68 -14.69 -8.11
C PHE A 149 -11.57 -15.03 -9.60
N PHE A 150 -11.01 -16.20 -9.93
CA PHE A 150 -10.87 -16.65 -11.30
C PHE A 150 -12.21 -16.82 -12.01
N VAL A 151 -13.21 -17.39 -11.32
CA VAL A 151 -14.56 -17.60 -11.87
C VAL A 151 -15.43 -16.32 -11.84
N GLY A 152 -14.97 -15.27 -11.13
CA GLY A 152 -15.67 -13.99 -11.02
C GLY A 152 -16.86 -14.02 -10.07
N SER A 153 -16.92 -14.98 -9.14
CA SER A 153 -18.00 -15.10 -8.15
C SER A 153 -17.78 -14.25 -6.89
N ILE A 154 -16.53 -13.81 -6.65
CA ILE A 154 -16.17 -13.06 -5.45
C ILE A 154 -16.50 -11.56 -5.56
N ASN A 155 -17.03 -11.00 -4.47
CA ASN A 155 -17.21 -9.56 -4.36
C ASN A 155 -15.91 -8.87 -3.88
N LEU A 156 -15.17 -8.29 -4.81
CA LEU A 156 -13.92 -7.56 -4.57
C LEU A 156 -14.11 -6.14 -4.05
N ALA A 157 -15.35 -5.64 -3.89
CA ALA A 157 -15.57 -4.26 -3.47
C ALA A 157 -14.87 -3.96 -2.14
N ARG A 158 -14.76 -4.95 -1.25
CA ARG A 158 -14.05 -4.82 0.02
C ARG A 158 -12.52 -4.72 -0.11
N LEU A 159 -11.94 -5.36 -1.12
CA LEU A 159 -10.50 -5.28 -1.42
C LEU A 159 -10.13 -3.96 -2.11
N ASN A 160 -11.10 -3.29 -2.74
CA ASN A 160 -10.90 -2.00 -3.40
C ASN A 160 -10.91 -0.80 -2.45
N PHE A 161 -11.10 -0.98 -1.14
CA PHE A 161 -10.97 0.11 -0.18
C PHE A 161 -9.50 0.35 0.18
N GLY A 162 -8.92 1.40 -0.39
CA GLY A 162 -7.64 1.95 0.04
C GLY A 162 -7.79 2.97 1.17
N VAL A 163 -6.75 3.11 2.00
CA VAL A 163 -6.60 4.25 2.92
C VAL A 163 -5.57 5.19 2.33
N ILE A 164 -5.98 6.39 1.96
CA ILE A 164 -5.05 7.44 1.53
C ILE A 164 -4.41 8.03 2.78
N THR A 165 -3.08 7.85 2.89
CA THR A 165 -2.29 8.43 3.99
C THR A 165 -1.28 9.41 3.41
N LEU A 166 -1.41 10.68 3.75
CA LEU A 166 -0.43 11.68 3.39
C LEU A 166 0.80 11.57 4.28
N ILE A 167 1.97 11.49 3.66
CA ILE A 167 3.26 11.48 4.35
C ILE A 167 4.09 12.62 3.74
N PRO A 168 4.43 13.66 4.53
CA PRO A 168 5.31 14.73 4.07
C PRO A 168 6.65 14.17 3.59
N LYS A 169 7.00 14.41 2.31
CA LYS A 169 8.28 13.97 1.72
C LYS A 169 9.46 14.84 2.19
N VAL A 170 9.19 16.12 2.50
CA VAL A 170 10.18 17.10 2.94
C VAL A 170 9.70 17.83 4.18
N THR A 171 10.64 18.39 4.95
CA THR A 171 10.33 19.27 6.07
C THR A 171 9.60 20.51 5.56
N GLY A 172 8.42 20.78 6.11
CA GLY A 172 7.61 21.93 5.70
C GLY A 172 6.90 21.75 4.35
N ALA A 173 6.70 20.51 3.89
CA ALA A 173 5.88 20.24 2.70
C ALA A 173 4.54 20.98 2.81
N SER A 174 4.25 21.79 1.79
CA SER A 174 3.15 22.75 1.81
C SER A 174 2.19 22.57 0.65
N ASP A 175 2.43 21.62 -0.25
CA ASP A 175 1.57 21.28 -1.37
C ASP A 175 1.52 19.74 -1.56
N ILE A 176 0.55 19.29 -2.35
CA ILE A 176 0.26 17.86 -2.55
C ILE A 176 1.07 17.22 -3.70
N ARG A 177 1.82 18.00 -4.49
CA ARG A 177 2.51 17.51 -5.70
C ARG A 177 3.94 17.02 -5.43
#